data_AF-A0A2R6J6M3-F1
#
_entry.id   AF-A0A2R6J6M3-F1
#
_cell.length_a   1.000
_cell.length_b   1.000
_cell.length_c   1.000
_cell.angle_alpha   90.00
_cell.angle_beta   90.00
_cell.angle_gamma   90.00
#
_symmetry.space_group_name_H-M   'P 1'
#
loop_
_entity.id
_entity.type
_entity.pdbx_description
1 polymer ?
#
loop_
_entity_poly.entity_id
_entity_poly.type
_entity_poly.pdbx_seq_one_letter_code
_entity_poly.pdbx_strand_id
1 'polypeptide(L)'
;MTGYVVEIKPSARRASRDAGEWVNEFGPRRAFDSKALAREWARTASADGPIWVQDVPPHDPTPVDGYLVGGRRTHGPRAEAGHQASLDGV
;
A
#
# COMPACT_ATOMS: atom_id res chain seq x y z
N MET A 1 -20.17 4.59 9.70
CA MET A 1 -19.34 4.10 8.58
C MET A 1 -17.92 4.00 9.10
N THR A 2 -17.36 2.80 9.19
CA THR A 2 -15.93 2.62 9.49
C THR A 2 -15.17 2.88 8.19
N GLY A 3 -14.42 3.97 8.14
CA GLY A 3 -13.56 4.29 7.01
C GLY A 3 -12.45 3.25 6.81
N TYR A 4 -11.69 3.39 5.73
CA TYR A 4 -10.55 2.53 5.39
C TYR A 4 -9.29 3.39 5.28
N VAL A 5 -8.37 3.21 6.21
CA VAL A 5 -7.12 3.96 6.33
C VAL A 5 -5.99 3.19 5.68
N VAL A 6 -5.32 3.85 4.74
CA VAL A 6 -4.15 3.30 4.04
C VAL A 6 -2.90 4.05 4.43
N GLU A 7 -1.84 3.33 4.79
CA GLU A 7 -0.50 3.91 4.90
C GLU A 7 0.26 3.78 3.57
N ILE A 8 0.81 4.89 3.11
CA ILE A 8 1.55 5.04 1.86
C ILE A 8 3.03 4.75 2.10
N LYS A 9 3.48 3.57 1.66
CA LYS A 9 4.87 3.13 1.84
C LYS A 9 5.83 3.84 0.87
N PRO A 10 7.13 3.95 1.20
CA PRO A 10 8.12 4.58 0.32
C PRO A 10 8.20 3.97 -1.10
N SER A 11 7.89 2.67 -1.24
CA SER A 11 7.84 2.02 -2.56
C SER A 11 6.74 2.59 -3.46
N ALA A 12 5.58 2.93 -2.90
CA ALA A 12 4.51 3.57 -3.65
C ALA A 12 4.87 5.02 -4.03
N ARG A 13 5.50 5.77 -3.11
CA ARG A 13 5.95 7.16 -3.38
C ARG A 13 6.98 7.23 -4.50
N ARG A 14 7.86 6.24 -4.61
CA ARG A 14 8.83 6.15 -5.72
C ARG A 14 8.19 5.75 -7.04
N ALA A 15 7.08 5.02 -7.00
CA ALA A 15 6.40 4.50 -8.19
C ALA A 15 5.28 5.42 -8.71
N SER A 16 4.80 6.37 -7.91
CA SER A 16 3.69 7.26 -8.25
C SER A 16 3.95 8.66 -7.72
N ARG A 17 3.95 9.66 -8.61
CA ARG A 17 4.09 11.05 -8.22
C ARG A 17 2.93 11.51 -7.36
N ASP A 18 1.68 11.17 -7.71
CA ASP A 18 0.47 11.47 -6.94
C ASP A 18 0.58 10.98 -5.49
N ALA A 19 1.08 9.75 -5.30
CA ALA A 19 1.30 9.21 -3.96
C ALA A 19 2.41 9.95 -3.19
N GLY A 20 3.45 10.42 -3.90
CA GLY A 20 4.52 11.23 -3.32
C GLY A 20 4.04 12.63 -2.90
N GLU A 21 3.30 13.31 -3.78
CA GLU A 21 2.71 14.63 -3.55
C GLU A 21 1.74 14.60 -2.38
N TRP A 22 0.84 13.61 -2.34
CA TRP A 22 -0.08 13.44 -1.21
C TRP A 22 0.68 13.33 0.12
N VAL A 23 1.74 12.54 0.16
CA VAL A 23 2.51 12.36 1.40
C VAL A 23 3.24 13.64 1.81
N ASN A 24 3.71 14.41 0.84
CA ASN A 24 4.36 15.68 1.11
C ASN A 24 3.38 16.68 1.76
N GLU A 25 2.13 16.69 1.31
CA GLU A 25 1.12 17.65 1.76
C GLU A 25 0.36 17.19 3.02
N PHE A 26 -0.07 15.93 3.07
CA PHE A 26 -0.99 15.40 4.09
C PHE A 26 -0.37 14.32 4.98
N GLY A 27 0.86 13.91 4.68
CA GLY A 27 1.56 12.86 5.42
C GLY A 27 1.26 11.44 4.93
N PRO A 28 1.80 10.41 5.61
CA PRO A 28 1.88 9.05 5.10
C PRO A 28 0.56 8.27 5.12
N ARG A 29 -0.52 8.83 5.68
CA ARG A 29 -1.80 8.11 5.86
C ARG A 29 -2.89 8.82 5.08
N ARG A 30 -3.73 8.04 4.41
CA ARG A 30 -4.89 8.50 3.67
C ARG A 30 -6.12 7.70 4.08
N ALA A 31 -7.16 8.40 4.50
CA ALA A 31 -8.45 7.80 4.82
C ALA A 31 -9.36 7.80 3.59
N PHE A 32 -10.17 6.76 3.47
CA PHE A 32 -11.21 6.60 2.47
C PHE A 32 -12.51 6.19 3.13
N ASP A 33 -13.65 6.46 2.51
CA ASP A 33 -14.94 5.98 3.01
C ASP A 33 -15.08 4.46 2.86
N SER A 34 -14.31 3.86 1.94
CA SER A 34 -14.29 2.42 1.75
C SER A 34 -13.00 1.91 1.11
N LYS A 35 -12.75 0.62 1.29
CA LYS A 35 -11.68 -0.12 0.61
C LYS A 35 -11.79 -0.07 -0.91
N ALA A 36 -13.00 0.00 -1.45
CA ALA A 36 -13.22 0.07 -2.89
C ALA A 36 -12.67 1.39 -3.47
N LEU A 37 -12.94 2.50 -2.79
CA LEU A 37 -12.41 3.82 -3.14
C LEU A 37 -10.88 3.88 -3.00
N ALA A 38 -10.32 3.28 -1.95
CA ALA A 38 -8.88 3.18 -1.78
C ALA A 38 -8.21 2.45 -2.96
N ARG A 39 -8.82 1.34 -3.42
CA ARG A 39 -8.34 0.58 -4.58
C ARG A 39 -8.52 1.34 -5.89
N GLU A 40 -9.59 2.11 -6.02
CA GLU A 40 -9.83 2.96 -7.18
C GLU A 40 -8.80 4.05 -7.29
N TRP A 41 -8.54 4.76 -6.19
CA TRP A 41 -7.46 5.74 -6.13
C TRP A 41 -6.11 5.11 -6.51
N ALA A 42 -5.78 3.92 -6.00
CA ALA A 42 -4.54 3.25 -6.40
C ALA A 42 -4.47 2.97 -7.91
N ARG A 43 -5.60 2.65 -8.56
CA ARG A 43 -5.65 2.47 -10.03
C ARG A 43 -5.41 3.79 -10.77
N THR A 44 -6.03 4.89 -10.33
CA THR A 44 -5.86 6.21 -10.97
C THR A 44 -4.46 6.77 -10.75
N ALA A 45 -3.87 6.54 -9.59
CA ALA A 45 -2.53 7.00 -9.22
C ALA A 45 -1.40 6.11 -9.77
N SER A 46 -1.70 5.00 -10.47
CA SER A 46 -0.71 4.10 -11.09
C SER A 46 -0.15 4.60 -12.43
N ALA A 47 -0.29 5.89 -12.76
CA ALA A 47 0.10 6.44 -14.06
C ALA A 47 1.61 6.32 -14.33
N ASP A 48 2.45 6.60 -13.33
CA ASP A 48 3.92 6.55 -13.47
C ASP A 48 4.49 5.14 -13.23
N GLY A 49 3.74 4.28 -12.55
CA GLY A 49 4.20 2.97 -12.14
C GLY A 49 3.14 2.18 -11.36
N PRO A 50 3.22 0.85 -11.38
CA PRO A 50 2.23 -0.01 -10.72
C PRO A 50 2.25 0.16 -9.20
N ILE A 51 1.13 0.63 -8.67
CA ILE A 51 0.83 0.65 -7.23
C ILE A 51 -0.48 -0.08 -6.93
N TRP A 52 -0.62 -0.60 -5.71
CA TRP A 52 -1.86 -1.25 -5.28
C TRP A 52 -2.03 -1.19 -3.76
N VAL A 53 -3.28 -1.34 -3.32
CA VAL A 53 -3.63 -1.51 -1.91
C VAL A 53 -3.48 -2.98 -1.53
N GLN A 54 -2.68 -3.24 -0.51
CA GLN A 54 -2.53 -4.51 0.18
C GLN A 54 -3.22 -4.43 1.54
N ASP A 55 -4.04 -5.42 1.88
CA ASP A 55 -4.65 -5.47 3.21
C ASP A 55 -3.60 -5.77 4.28
N VAL A 56 -3.80 -5.16 5.44
CA VAL A 56 -3.00 -5.44 6.63
C VAL A 56 -3.30 -6.86 7.12
N PRO A 57 -2.27 -7.66 7.48
CA PRO A 57 -2.47 -8.98 8.06
C PRO A 57 -3.28 -8.90 9.36
N PRO A 58 -4.12 -9.90 9.69
CA PRO A 58 -4.97 -9.86 10.90
C PRO A 58 -4.22 -9.73 12.24
N HIS A 59 -2.92 -10.01 12.26
CA HIS A 59 -2.07 -9.99 13.45
C HIS A 59 -1.13 -8.76 13.49
N ASP A 60 -1.23 -7.88 12.50
CA ASP A 60 -0.41 -6.68 12.45
C ASP A 60 -1.04 -5.62 13.40
N PRO A 61 -0.26 -5.09 14.38
CA PRO A 61 -0.79 -4.18 15.40
C PRO A 61 -0.94 -2.75 14.89
N THR A 62 -0.61 -2.46 13.63
CA THR A 62 -0.70 -1.11 13.09
C THR A 62 -2.16 -0.65 12.99
N PRO A 63 -2.45 0.63 13.34
CA PRO A 63 -3.82 1.16 13.31
C PRO A 63 -4.23 1.61 11.90
N VAL A 64 -4.01 0.76 10.90
CA VAL A 64 -4.36 1.00 9.50
C VAL A 64 -5.01 -0.24 8.90
N ASP A 65 -5.85 -0.06 7.90
CA ASP A 65 -6.59 -1.14 7.26
C ASP A 65 -5.85 -1.72 6.05
N GLY A 66 -4.94 -0.93 5.47
CA GLY A 66 -4.14 -1.34 4.32
C GLY A 66 -2.86 -0.55 4.12
N TYR A 67 -2.05 -1.04 3.19
CA TYR A 67 -0.82 -0.43 2.74
C TYR A 67 -0.89 -0.13 1.25
N LEU A 68 -0.53 1.08 0.84
CA LEU A 68 -0.25 1.38 -0.56
C LEU A 68 1.20 1.05 -0.83
N VAL A 69 1.43 0.12 -1.75
CA VAL A 69 2.76 -0.36 -2.13
C VAL A 69 2.94 -0.21 -3.64
N GLY A 70 4.19 0.02 -4.06
CA GLY A 70 4.58 0.07 -5.46
C GLY A 70 5.66 -0.96 -5.79
N GLY A 71 5.73 -1.39 -7.05
CA GLY A 71 6.77 -2.30 -7.52
C GLY A 71 6.29 -3.24 -8.64
N ARG A 72 7.16 -4.14 -9.10
CA ARG A 72 6.77 -5.17 -10.06
C ARG A 72 5.81 -6.12 -9.37
N ARG A 73 4.58 -6.23 -9.88
CA ARG A 73 3.62 -7.26 -9.45
C ARG A 73 4.21 -8.63 -9.79
N THR A 74 4.89 -9.29 -8.85
CA THR A 74 5.06 -10.73 -8.89
C THR A 74 3.69 -11.33 -8.60
N HIS A 75 2.87 -11.51 -9.65
CA HIS A 75 1.67 -12.34 -9.57
C HIS A 75 2.13 -13.79 -9.34
N GLY A 76 2.44 -14.13 -8.09
CA GLY A 76 2.28 -15.50 -7.61
C GLY A 76 0.81 -15.70 -7.23
N PRO A 77 0.21 -16.88 -7.46
CA PRO A 77 -1.10 -17.19 -6.89
C PRO A 77 -1.04 -16.95 -5.38
N ARG A 78 -2.16 -16.51 -4.78
CA ARG A 78 -2.34 -16.28 -3.34
C ARG A 78 -1.76 -17.46 -2.55
N ALA A 79 -0.47 -17.39 -2.23
CA ALA A 79 0.22 -18.32 -1.36
C ALA A 79 0.28 -17.65 0.00
N GLU A 80 -0.20 -18.42 0.96
CA GLU A 80 -0.09 -18.24 2.39
C GLU A 80 1.16 -17.46 2.81
N ALA A 81 0.96 -16.56 3.79
CA ALA A 81 1.99 -16.00 4.67
C ALA A 81 3.39 -15.87 4.05
N GLY A 82 3.70 -14.68 3.52
CA GLY A 82 5.06 -14.35 3.09
C GLY A 82 6.04 -14.57 4.23
N HIS A 83 6.78 -15.67 4.16
CA HIS A 83 7.99 -15.91 4.94
C HIS A 83 9.02 -14.88 4.47
N GLN A 84 9.12 -13.79 5.22
CA GLN A 84 10.19 -12.81 5.07
C GLN A 84 11.48 -13.51 5.55
N ALA A 85 12.26 -14.04 4.62
CA ALA A 85 13.58 -14.55 4.93
C ALA A 85 14.44 -13.38 5.43
N SER A 86 14.86 -13.46 6.69
CA SER A 86 15.90 -12.60 7.26
C SER A 86 17.13 -12.70 6.36
N LEU A 87 17.63 -11.56 5.89
CA LEU A 87 18.95 -11.52 5.28
C LEU A 87 19.96 -11.59 6.42
N ASP A 88 20.32 -12.80 6.83
CA ASP A 88 21.54 -13.02 7.61
C ASP A 88 22.71 -12.97 6.61
N GLY A 89 23.57 -11.97 6.77
CA GLY A 89 24.86 -11.89 6.10
C GLY A 89 25.94 -11.50 7.11
N VAL A 90 26.68 -12.50 7.60
CA VAL A 90 28.12 -12.79 7.36
C VAL A 90 29.08 -11.81 8.01
#